data_AF-A0A937GSM3-F1
#
_entry.id   AF-A0A937GSM3-F1
#
_cell.length_a   1.000
_cell.length_b   1.000
_cell.length_c   1.000
_cell.angle_alpha   90.00
_cell.angle_beta   90.00
_cell.angle_gamma   90.00
#
_symmetry.space_group_name_H-M   'P 1'
#
loop_
_entity.id
_entity.type
_entity.pdbx_description
1 polymer ?
#
loop_
_entity_poly.entity_id
_entity_poly.type
_entity_poly.pdbx_seq_one_letter_code
_entity_poly.pdbx_strand_id
1 'polypeptide(L)'
;TDEQNPDTDGDGDLDGTDTDPLDNCSYSANQNPANADAAWNAADCDSDGSTNGDEIAAGTDEQNPDTDGDGDLDGTDTDPLDNCTYSANQNPANADAAWNAADCDNDGSTNGAEIAAGTDEQNPDTDGDGDLDGTDTDPLDNCVYSANQNPANADAAWNAADCDGDFVSNGDEVNAGTDPQNPDTDGDGDRDGTDSDPLDPCAYSSNQNTNEATAEWNAADCDGDTISNGQEVIDGTNPLKADTDGDGDNDNTDPDPLDLCVWGENQVIENAEPVWKNADCDNDGVINADDPAPLNPDRDGDGDLDGSDTDADDPCSWSENQDPANAEPAWANLDCDNDGLSNGEEVNNYGTDPRNEDTDGDGYSDPIEIRENSDPTDPNSKPDDCDGDFDPDSTDPDDDNDGVLDEEDAFICDPNRTVFLPTPSDYFTPNNDGFYDTWQVYKISEFPNNRVYVYTRNGQLIFRKNNYANDWTGIGNDGKNIPEGSYFYQVDVDGDNQIDLQGWIYIAR
;
A
#
# COMPACT_ATOMS: atom_id res chain seq x y z
N THR A 1 -51.51 58.07 -85.81
CA THR A 1 -52.91 57.67 -86.03
C THR A 1 -53.28 57.69 -87.51
N ASP A 2 -53.76 56.55 -88.03
CA ASP A 2 -54.31 56.37 -89.39
C ASP A 2 -55.84 56.48 -89.30
N GLU A 3 -56.47 57.36 -90.08
CA GLU A 3 -57.95 57.53 -90.06
C GLU A 3 -58.73 56.25 -90.44
N GLN A 4 -58.07 55.22 -90.96
CA GLN A 4 -58.65 53.92 -91.30
C GLN A 4 -58.33 52.78 -90.32
N ASN A 5 -57.37 52.98 -89.40
CA ASN A 5 -57.03 52.03 -88.36
C ASN A 5 -57.32 52.66 -86.99
N PRO A 6 -58.36 52.22 -86.26
CA PRO A 6 -58.78 52.87 -85.03
C PRO A 6 -57.88 52.55 -83.80
N ASP A 7 -56.89 51.68 -83.97
CA ASP A 7 -55.84 51.26 -83.02
C ASP A 7 -54.54 51.16 -83.84
N THR A 8 -53.77 52.25 -83.87
CA THR A 8 -52.71 52.46 -84.87
C THR A 8 -51.46 51.65 -84.59
N ASP A 9 -51.10 51.45 -83.33
CA ASP A 9 -49.94 50.68 -82.87
C ASP A 9 -50.31 49.24 -82.47
N GLY A 10 -51.61 48.92 -82.38
CA GLY A 10 -52.11 47.56 -82.27
C GLY A 10 -52.12 47.03 -80.85
N ASP A 11 -52.07 47.91 -79.85
CA ASP A 11 -51.92 47.55 -78.44
C ASP A 11 -53.24 47.16 -77.76
N GLY A 12 -54.36 47.29 -78.48
CA GLY A 12 -55.70 46.97 -78.00
C GLY A 12 -56.45 48.15 -77.35
N ASP A 13 -55.83 49.32 -77.21
CA ASP A 13 -56.49 50.60 -76.95
C ASP A 13 -56.83 51.31 -78.29
N LEU A 14 -57.87 52.14 -78.28
CA LEU A 14 -58.21 52.93 -79.46
C LEU A 14 -57.43 54.24 -79.43
N ASP A 15 -56.99 54.73 -80.59
CA ASP A 15 -56.25 55.98 -80.79
C ASP A 15 -56.82 57.22 -80.05
N GLY A 16 -58.12 57.21 -79.73
CA GLY A 16 -58.81 58.30 -79.05
C GLY A 16 -58.78 58.24 -77.52
N THR A 17 -58.36 57.12 -76.95
CA THR A 17 -58.25 56.85 -75.51
C THR A 17 -56.84 56.47 -75.07
N ASP A 18 -56.01 56.05 -76.01
CA ASP A 18 -54.61 55.69 -75.84
C ASP A 18 -53.72 56.90 -75.48
N THR A 19 -52.80 56.64 -74.55
CA THR A 19 -51.81 57.58 -74.01
C THR A 19 -50.67 57.90 -74.98
N ASP A 20 -50.27 56.97 -75.84
CA ASP A 20 -49.34 57.19 -76.96
C ASP A 20 -49.67 56.30 -78.17
N PRO A 21 -50.57 56.76 -79.07
CA PRO A 21 -51.10 56.00 -80.23
C PRO A 21 -50.13 55.63 -81.36
N LEU A 22 -48.83 55.59 -81.06
CA LEU A 22 -47.75 55.21 -81.97
C LEU A 22 -46.74 54.27 -81.29
N ASP A 23 -46.90 53.98 -80.01
CA ASP A 23 -45.99 53.17 -79.22
C ASP A 23 -46.78 51.97 -78.70
N ASN A 24 -46.58 50.81 -79.30
CA ASN A 24 -47.31 49.61 -78.91
C ASN A 24 -46.94 49.08 -77.51
N CYS A 25 -45.96 49.68 -76.84
CA CYS A 25 -45.65 49.41 -75.43
C CYS A 25 -46.16 50.50 -74.47
N SER A 26 -46.92 51.46 -74.96
CA SER A 26 -47.59 52.47 -74.14
C SER A 26 -48.76 51.84 -73.39
N TYR A 27 -48.66 51.76 -72.07
CA TYR A 27 -49.76 51.24 -71.27
C TYR A 27 -50.84 52.27 -70.93
N SER A 28 -52.08 51.79 -70.99
CA SER A 28 -53.28 52.49 -70.59
C SER A 28 -54.15 51.61 -69.69
N ALA A 29 -54.76 52.18 -68.65
CA ALA A 29 -55.63 51.44 -67.74
C ALA A 29 -56.92 50.88 -68.39
N ASN A 30 -57.20 51.22 -69.66
CA ASN A 30 -58.32 50.66 -70.44
C ASN A 30 -57.86 49.71 -71.55
N GLN A 31 -56.56 49.42 -71.62
CA GLN A 31 -56.01 48.49 -72.60
C GLN A 31 -56.67 47.13 -72.46
N ASN A 32 -57.02 46.54 -73.60
CA ASN A 32 -57.63 45.22 -73.65
C ASN A 32 -56.77 44.32 -74.54
N PRO A 33 -55.87 43.51 -73.94
CA PRO A 33 -54.97 42.62 -74.67
C PRO A 33 -55.69 41.66 -75.63
N ALA A 34 -56.96 41.34 -75.38
CA ALA A 34 -57.76 40.50 -76.29
C ALA A 34 -58.07 41.17 -77.64
N ASN A 35 -57.89 42.49 -77.76
CA ASN A 35 -58.02 43.25 -79.00
C ASN A 35 -56.67 43.56 -79.65
N ALA A 36 -55.55 43.25 -78.98
CA ALA A 36 -54.22 43.56 -79.47
C ALA A 36 -53.87 42.73 -80.73
N ASP A 37 -53.04 43.32 -81.59
CA ASP A 37 -52.69 42.75 -82.87
C ASP A 37 -51.45 41.82 -82.80
N ALA A 38 -51.04 41.28 -83.94
CA ALA A 38 -49.90 40.37 -84.00
C ALA A 38 -48.54 41.08 -83.81
N ALA A 39 -48.46 42.39 -83.99
CA ALA A 39 -47.25 43.17 -83.76
C ALA A 39 -47.06 43.45 -82.26
N TRP A 40 -48.15 43.73 -81.53
CA TRP A 40 -48.14 43.82 -80.08
C TRP A 40 -47.78 42.51 -79.39
N ASN A 41 -48.40 41.39 -79.79
CA ASN A 41 -48.07 40.06 -79.24
C ASN A 41 -46.61 39.63 -79.49
N ALA A 42 -45.91 40.26 -80.43
CA ALA A 42 -44.50 39.99 -80.75
C ALA A 42 -43.54 41.07 -80.20
N ALA A 43 -44.06 42.08 -79.51
CA ALA A 43 -43.28 43.05 -78.77
C ALA A 43 -42.83 42.45 -77.44
N ASP A 44 -41.79 43.04 -76.87
CA ASP A 44 -41.18 42.74 -75.58
C ASP A 44 -41.12 44.09 -74.87
N CYS A 45 -42.20 44.42 -74.14
CA CYS A 45 -42.48 45.80 -73.75
C CYS A 45 -41.77 46.23 -72.46
N ASP A 46 -41.43 45.29 -71.60
CA ASP A 46 -40.65 45.50 -70.39
C ASP A 46 -39.17 45.07 -70.53
N SER A 47 -38.80 44.51 -71.68
CA SER A 47 -37.42 44.18 -72.08
C SER A 47 -36.79 43.06 -71.25
N ASP A 48 -37.60 42.11 -70.84
CA ASP A 48 -37.21 40.94 -70.04
C ASP A 48 -36.75 39.75 -70.92
N GLY A 49 -37.08 39.79 -72.21
CA GLY A 49 -36.75 38.78 -73.22
C GLY A 49 -37.88 37.79 -73.54
N SER A 50 -39.01 37.89 -72.84
CA SER A 50 -40.29 37.32 -73.21
C SER A 50 -41.02 38.24 -74.20
N THR A 51 -42.07 37.75 -74.85
CA THR A 51 -42.95 38.63 -75.65
C THR A 51 -44.30 38.74 -74.98
N ASN A 52 -45.01 39.85 -75.18
CA ASN A 52 -46.35 40.05 -74.59
C ASN A 52 -47.29 38.85 -74.86
N GLY A 53 -47.17 38.21 -76.03
CA GLY A 53 -47.94 37.01 -76.36
C GLY A 53 -47.51 35.75 -75.61
N ASP A 54 -46.22 35.61 -75.31
CA ASP A 54 -45.68 34.54 -74.47
C ASP A 54 -46.05 34.77 -72.99
N GLU A 55 -46.02 36.01 -72.52
CA GLU A 55 -46.36 36.40 -71.15
C GLU A 55 -47.83 36.14 -70.83
N ILE A 56 -48.76 36.58 -71.69
CA ILE A 56 -50.18 36.24 -71.56
C ILE A 56 -50.42 34.72 -71.51
N ALA A 57 -49.61 33.95 -72.26
CA ALA A 57 -49.73 32.50 -72.28
C ALA A 57 -49.17 31.86 -71.00
N ALA A 58 -48.12 32.43 -70.42
CA ALA A 58 -47.52 32.03 -69.15
C ALA A 58 -48.33 32.51 -67.93
N GLY A 59 -49.10 33.59 -68.08
CA GLY A 59 -49.82 34.27 -67.01
C GLY A 59 -49.02 35.37 -66.31
N THR A 60 -47.88 35.77 -66.87
CA THR A 60 -47.02 36.86 -66.39
C THR A 60 -47.52 38.22 -66.87
N ASP A 61 -47.00 39.31 -66.29
CA ASP A 61 -47.45 40.69 -66.55
C ASP A 61 -46.57 41.36 -67.61
N GLU A 62 -47.14 41.65 -68.77
CA GLU A 62 -46.48 42.20 -69.97
C GLU A 62 -45.81 43.60 -69.84
N GLN A 63 -45.76 44.12 -68.62
CA GLN A 63 -45.13 45.39 -68.25
C GLN A 63 -44.21 45.29 -67.05
N ASN A 64 -44.16 44.13 -66.41
CA ASN A 64 -43.36 43.89 -65.23
C ASN A 64 -42.35 42.81 -65.57
N PRO A 65 -41.07 43.19 -65.77
CA PRO A 65 -40.06 42.27 -66.31
C PRO A 65 -39.68 41.12 -65.36
N ASP A 66 -40.26 41.08 -64.17
CA ASP A 66 -40.10 40.10 -63.10
C ASP A 66 -41.44 40.03 -62.34
N THR A 67 -42.32 39.13 -62.77
CA THR A 67 -43.72 39.10 -62.36
C THR A 67 -43.89 38.72 -60.88
N ASP A 68 -43.08 37.79 -60.38
CA ASP A 68 -43.19 37.28 -59.02
C ASP A 68 -42.21 37.95 -58.04
N GLY A 69 -41.28 38.75 -58.57
CA GLY A 69 -40.41 39.64 -57.82
C GLY A 69 -39.17 38.96 -57.25
N ASP A 70 -38.80 37.78 -57.74
CA ASP A 70 -37.69 36.99 -57.19
C ASP A 70 -36.30 37.44 -57.68
N GLY A 71 -36.26 38.36 -58.65
CA GLY A 71 -35.05 38.93 -59.22
C GLY A 71 -34.49 38.17 -60.42
N ASP A 72 -35.14 37.11 -60.90
CA ASP A 72 -35.04 36.58 -62.26
C ASP A 72 -36.05 37.29 -63.18
N LEU A 73 -35.76 37.36 -64.47
CA LEU A 73 -36.64 37.96 -65.45
C LEU A 73 -37.56 36.89 -66.04
N ASP A 74 -38.82 37.20 -66.33
CA ASP A 74 -39.80 36.18 -66.76
C ASP A 74 -39.34 35.39 -67.99
N GLY A 75 -38.65 36.05 -68.93
CA GLY A 75 -38.07 35.45 -70.13
C GLY A 75 -36.92 34.46 -69.89
N THR A 76 -36.30 34.48 -68.71
CA THR A 76 -35.23 33.55 -68.29
C THR A 76 -35.60 32.66 -67.11
N ASP A 77 -36.68 32.98 -66.41
CA ASP A 77 -37.18 32.25 -65.27
C ASP A 77 -37.82 30.90 -65.69
N THR A 78 -37.55 29.90 -64.85
CA THR A 78 -38.13 28.57 -64.98
C THR A 78 -39.55 28.45 -64.41
N ASP A 79 -39.96 29.33 -63.49
CA ASP A 79 -41.32 29.42 -62.95
C ASP A 79 -41.69 30.87 -62.53
N PRO A 80 -41.98 31.77 -63.50
CA PRO A 80 -42.16 33.22 -63.28
C PRO A 80 -43.43 33.64 -62.51
N LEU A 81 -44.05 32.71 -61.80
CA LEU A 81 -45.24 32.94 -60.98
C LEU A 81 -45.04 32.45 -59.54
N ASP A 82 -43.88 31.87 -59.22
CA ASP A 82 -43.56 31.31 -57.91
C ASP A 82 -42.23 31.88 -57.44
N ASN A 83 -42.31 32.93 -56.63
CA ASN A 83 -41.17 33.67 -56.14
C ASN A 83 -40.23 32.89 -55.21
N CYS A 84 -40.53 31.62 -54.90
CA CYS A 84 -39.64 30.71 -54.19
C CYS A 84 -39.00 29.66 -55.09
N THR A 85 -39.24 29.71 -56.40
CA THR A 85 -38.57 28.83 -57.37
C THR A 85 -37.23 29.41 -57.77
N TYR A 86 -36.16 28.71 -57.40
CA TYR A 86 -34.82 29.20 -57.72
C TYR A 86 -34.36 28.88 -59.15
N SER A 87 -33.68 29.86 -59.72
CA SER A 87 -33.04 29.80 -61.03
C SER A 87 -31.57 30.23 -60.95
N ALA A 88 -30.72 29.66 -61.81
CA ALA A 88 -29.30 30.02 -61.87
C ALA A 88 -29.06 31.49 -62.33
N ASN A 89 -30.09 32.17 -62.83
CA ASN A 89 -30.02 33.58 -63.24
C ASN A 89 -30.60 34.53 -62.18
N GLN A 90 -31.20 34.00 -61.11
CA GLN A 90 -31.82 34.81 -60.06
C GLN A 90 -30.78 35.74 -59.43
N ASN A 91 -31.14 37.00 -59.30
CA ASN A 91 -30.31 38.01 -58.68
C ASN A 91 -31.07 38.65 -57.51
N PRO A 92 -30.82 38.22 -56.25
CA PRO A 92 -31.50 38.75 -55.07
C PRO A 92 -31.37 40.27 -54.89
N ALA A 93 -30.38 40.92 -55.52
CA ALA A 93 -30.25 42.38 -55.51
C ALA A 93 -31.34 43.11 -56.34
N ASN A 94 -32.01 42.38 -57.24
CA ASN A 94 -33.12 42.87 -58.05
C ASN A 94 -34.49 42.46 -57.48
N ALA A 95 -34.52 41.53 -56.52
CA ALA A 95 -35.74 41.03 -55.91
C ALA A 95 -36.52 42.14 -55.19
N ASP A 96 -37.84 41.99 -55.19
CA ASP A 96 -38.78 42.98 -54.72
C ASP A 96 -39.02 42.90 -53.19
N ALA A 97 -39.92 43.75 -52.68
CA ALA A 97 -40.22 43.76 -51.25
C ALA A 97 -41.11 42.57 -50.82
N ALA A 98 -41.84 41.94 -51.74
CA ALA A 98 -42.65 40.76 -51.45
C ALA A 98 -41.75 39.52 -51.30
N TRP A 99 -40.75 39.34 -52.17
CA TRP A 99 -39.75 38.30 -52.06
C TRP A 99 -38.93 38.41 -50.77
N ASN A 100 -38.44 39.61 -50.43
CA ASN A 100 -37.72 39.82 -49.16
C ASN A 100 -38.54 39.49 -47.90
N ALA A 101 -39.88 39.47 -48.01
CA ALA A 101 -40.80 39.15 -46.92
C ALA A 101 -41.34 37.71 -46.98
N ALA A 102 -40.98 36.96 -48.04
CA ALA A 102 -41.25 35.54 -48.14
C ALA A 102 -40.29 34.75 -47.23
N ASP A 103 -40.67 33.51 -46.98
CA ASP A 103 -39.97 32.50 -46.18
C ASP A 103 -40.00 31.24 -47.06
N CYS A 104 -39.02 31.13 -47.95
CA CYS A 104 -39.10 30.20 -49.07
C CYS A 104 -38.77 28.75 -48.68
N ASP A 105 -37.90 28.56 -47.71
CA ASP A 105 -37.54 27.25 -47.17
C ASP A 105 -38.35 26.85 -45.93
N ASN A 106 -39.18 27.77 -45.40
CA ASN A 106 -40.14 27.55 -44.30
C ASN A 106 -39.48 27.28 -42.95
N ASP A 107 -38.35 27.92 -42.70
CA ASP A 107 -37.58 27.81 -41.47
C ASP A 107 -38.05 28.83 -40.40
N GLY A 108 -38.83 29.83 -40.81
CA GLY A 108 -39.36 30.90 -39.97
C GLY A 108 -38.55 32.19 -39.97
N SER A 109 -37.41 32.21 -40.66
CA SER A 109 -36.72 33.39 -41.15
C SER A 109 -37.41 33.90 -42.41
N THR A 110 -36.97 35.05 -42.92
CA THR A 110 -37.46 35.56 -44.21
C THR A 110 -36.26 35.77 -45.09
N ASN A 111 -36.40 35.67 -46.42
CA ASN A 111 -35.29 35.83 -47.36
C ASN A 111 -34.47 37.11 -47.08
N GLY A 112 -35.14 38.23 -46.77
CA GLY A 112 -34.46 39.48 -46.44
C GLY A 112 -33.73 39.48 -45.09
N ALA A 113 -34.17 38.69 -44.13
CA ALA A 113 -33.49 38.45 -42.85
C ALA A 113 -32.28 37.52 -43.04
N GLU A 114 -32.42 36.49 -43.87
CA GLU A 114 -31.37 35.53 -44.18
C GLU A 114 -30.20 36.19 -44.90
N ILE A 115 -30.48 36.98 -45.95
CA ILE A 115 -29.45 37.80 -46.62
C ILE A 115 -28.72 38.72 -45.62
N ALA A 116 -29.43 39.24 -44.62
CA ALA A 116 -28.84 40.11 -43.61
C ALA A 116 -27.98 39.34 -42.59
N ALA A 117 -28.36 38.09 -42.28
CA ALA A 117 -27.61 37.16 -41.42
C ALA A 117 -26.44 36.49 -42.15
N GLY A 118 -26.52 36.37 -43.48
CA GLY A 118 -25.60 35.62 -44.31
C GLY A 118 -25.97 34.13 -44.46
N THR A 119 -27.19 33.76 -44.09
CA THR A 119 -27.76 32.41 -44.26
C THR A 119 -28.33 32.22 -45.66
N ASP A 120 -28.61 30.98 -46.05
CA ASP A 120 -29.07 30.59 -47.39
C ASP A 120 -30.59 30.49 -47.44
N GLU A 121 -31.23 31.40 -48.19
CA GLU A 121 -32.69 31.53 -48.34
C GLU A 121 -33.45 30.32 -48.93
N GLN A 122 -32.73 29.25 -49.26
CA GLN A 122 -33.27 27.99 -49.76
C GLN A 122 -32.95 26.80 -48.86
N ASN A 123 -32.12 27.01 -47.84
CA ASN A 123 -31.67 25.95 -46.97
C ASN A 123 -32.09 26.28 -45.54
N PRO A 124 -33.11 25.59 -45.01
CA PRO A 124 -33.75 25.98 -43.75
C PRO A 124 -32.85 25.78 -42.50
N ASP A 125 -31.64 25.26 -42.70
CA ASP A 125 -30.60 25.01 -41.71
C ASP A 125 -29.25 25.20 -42.42
N THR A 126 -28.72 26.43 -42.39
CA THR A 126 -27.58 26.84 -43.23
C THR A 126 -26.29 26.11 -42.87
N ASP A 127 -26.04 25.91 -41.58
CA ASP A 127 -24.80 25.28 -41.10
C ASP A 127 -24.94 23.77 -40.84
N GLY A 128 -26.16 23.25 -40.88
CA GLY A 128 -26.48 21.84 -40.87
C GLY A 128 -26.50 21.22 -39.48
N ASP A 129 -26.60 22.02 -38.42
CA ASP A 129 -26.56 21.52 -37.04
C ASP A 129 -27.89 20.95 -36.52
N GLY A 130 -28.96 21.08 -37.31
CA GLY A 130 -30.29 20.58 -37.02
C GLY A 130 -31.18 21.55 -36.22
N ASP A 131 -30.73 22.76 -35.93
CA ASP A 131 -31.57 23.93 -35.65
C ASP A 131 -31.88 24.68 -36.96
N LEU A 132 -33.05 25.33 -37.01
CA LEU A 132 -33.44 26.11 -38.18
C LEU A 132 -32.95 27.55 -38.03
N ASP A 133 -32.55 28.21 -39.13
CA ASP A 133 -31.93 29.54 -39.06
C ASP A 133 -32.82 30.58 -38.35
N GLY A 134 -34.14 30.47 -38.52
CA GLY A 134 -35.14 31.31 -37.85
C GLY A 134 -35.22 31.13 -36.32
N THR A 135 -34.71 30.03 -35.77
CA THR A 135 -34.64 29.76 -34.33
C THR A 135 -33.23 29.69 -33.76
N ASP A 136 -32.23 29.57 -34.61
CA ASP A 136 -30.84 29.45 -34.23
C ASP A 136 -30.25 30.78 -33.71
N THR A 137 -29.44 30.66 -32.68
CA THR A 137 -28.67 31.76 -32.11
C THR A 137 -27.39 32.09 -32.89
N ASP A 138 -26.84 31.16 -33.66
CA ASP A 138 -25.67 31.37 -34.54
C ASP A 138 -25.70 30.45 -35.79
N PRO A 139 -26.59 30.75 -36.78
CA PRO A 139 -26.89 29.87 -37.93
C PRO A 139 -25.76 29.72 -38.97
N LEU A 140 -24.52 30.04 -38.60
CA LEU A 140 -23.35 29.95 -39.45
C LEU A 140 -22.21 29.16 -38.79
N ASP A 141 -22.41 28.68 -37.56
CA ASP A 141 -21.43 27.95 -36.78
C ASP A 141 -22.06 26.69 -36.20
N ASN A 142 -21.88 25.60 -36.95
CA ASN A 142 -22.48 24.30 -36.64
C ASN A 142 -22.01 23.65 -35.32
N CYS A 143 -21.10 24.27 -34.59
CA CYS A 143 -20.70 23.84 -33.24
C CYS A 143 -21.29 24.70 -32.13
N VAL A 144 -22.09 25.72 -32.44
CA VAL A 144 -22.79 26.54 -31.45
C VAL A 144 -24.13 25.90 -31.14
N TYR A 145 -24.28 25.46 -29.90
CA TYR A 145 -25.53 24.82 -29.50
C TYR A 145 -26.67 25.77 -29.24
N SER A 146 -27.83 25.31 -29.69
CA SER A 146 -29.13 25.86 -29.39
C SER A 146 -30.04 24.80 -28.74
N ALA A 147 -30.91 25.26 -27.83
CA ALA A 147 -31.91 24.41 -27.19
C ALA A 147 -32.93 23.78 -28.18
N ASN A 148 -32.98 24.27 -29.42
CA ASN A 148 -33.85 23.74 -30.47
C ASN A 148 -33.14 22.77 -31.42
N GLN A 149 -31.81 22.62 -31.31
CA GLN A 149 -31.06 21.66 -32.14
C GLN A 149 -31.65 20.27 -32.01
N ASN A 150 -31.82 19.63 -33.16
CA ASN A 150 -32.23 18.26 -33.28
C ASN A 150 -31.19 17.48 -34.10
N PRO A 151 -30.31 16.70 -33.45
CA PRO A 151 -29.28 15.91 -34.14
C PRO A 151 -29.83 14.92 -35.19
N ALA A 152 -31.12 14.57 -35.13
CA ALA A 152 -31.75 13.74 -36.16
C ALA A 152 -31.98 14.47 -37.50
N ASN A 153 -31.95 15.80 -37.47
CA ASN A 153 -32.07 16.67 -38.64
C ASN A 153 -30.71 17.18 -39.13
N ALA A 154 -29.67 17.06 -38.30
CA ALA A 154 -28.32 17.51 -38.63
C ALA A 154 -27.74 16.81 -39.87
N ASP A 155 -26.90 17.53 -40.59
CA ASP A 155 -26.36 17.15 -41.88
C ASP A 155 -25.09 16.28 -41.77
N ALA A 156 -24.51 15.91 -42.91
CA ALA A 156 -23.30 15.08 -42.92
C ALA A 156 -22.04 15.85 -42.50
N ALA A 157 -22.01 17.18 -42.62
CA ALA A 157 -20.89 18.00 -42.18
C ALA A 157 -20.86 18.10 -40.64
N TRP A 158 -22.00 18.33 -40.00
CA TRP A 158 -22.15 18.31 -38.55
C TRP A 158 -21.79 16.94 -37.96
N ASN A 159 -22.33 15.85 -38.51
CA ASN A 159 -22.02 14.49 -38.04
C ASN A 159 -20.52 14.13 -38.12
N ALA A 160 -19.75 14.80 -38.99
CA ALA A 160 -18.32 14.58 -39.16
C ALA A 160 -17.45 15.61 -38.40
N ALA A 161 -18.07 16.62 -37.80
CA ALA A 161 -17.41 17.57 -36.91
C ALA A 161 -17.09 16.92 -35.56
N ASP A 162 -16.20 17.58 -34.82
CA ASP A 162 -15.75 17.26 -33.46
C ASP A 162 -15.81 18.60 -32.73
N CYS A 163 -16.99 18.91 -32.19
CA CYS A 163 -17.31 20.25 -31.75
C CYS A 163 -16.73 20.61 -30.37
N ASP A 164 -16.51 19.61 -29.52
CA ASP A 164 -15.90 19.79 -28.20
C ASP A 164 -14.39 19.47 -28.15
N GLY A 165 -13.85 18.87 -29.22
CA GLY A 165 -12.41 18.66 -29.39
C GLY A 165 -11.89 17.48 -28.59
N ASP A 166 -12.69 16.44 -28.40
CA ASP A 166 -12.36 15.22 -27.68
C ASP A 166 -11.86 14.07 -28.59
N PHE A 167 -11.87 14.31 -29.91
CA PHE A 167 -11.49 13.39 -31.00
C PHE A 167 -12.53 12.32 -31.35
N VAL A 168 -13.74 12.40 -30.82
CA VAL A 168 -14.92 11.68 -31.29
C VAL A 168 -15.70 12.60 -32.21
N SER A 169 -16.40 12.04 -33.19
CA SER A 169 -17.25 12.85 -34.07
C SER A 169 -18.65 12.96 -33.49
N ASN A 170 -19.32 14.09 -33.69
CA ASN A 170 -20.69 14.33 -33.20
C ASN A 170 -21.63 13.15 -33.56
N GLY A 171 -21.50 12.61 -34.77
CA GLY A 171 -22.30 11.47 -35.21
C GLY A 171 -21.98 10.16 -34.47
N ASP A 172 -20.71 9.93 -34.12
CA ASP A 172 -20.31 8.77 -33.31
C ASP A 172 -20.78 8.93 -31.86
N GLU A 173 -20.74 10.14 -31.31
CA GLU A 173 -21.20 10.46 -29.96
C GLU A 173 -22.70 10.27 -29.81
N VAL A 174 -23.51 10.80 -30.74
CA VAL A 174 -24.96 10.57 -30.76
C VAL A 174 -25.30 9.08 -30.81
N ASN A 175 -24.48 8.27 -31.49
CA ASN A 175 -24.66 6.81 -31.54
C ASN A 175 -24.22 6.11 -30.24
N ALA A 176 -23.18 6.63 -29.57
CA ALA A 176 -22.70 6.13 -28.28
C ALA A 176 -23.59 6.57 -27.11
N GLY A 177 -24.31 7.69 -27.26
CA GLY A 177 -25.07 8.34 -26.20
C GLY A 177 -24.28 9.38 -25.41
N THR A 178 -23.07 9.73 -25.86
CA THR A 178 -22.26 10.84 -25.34
C THR A 178 -22.74 12.18 -25.90
N ASP A 179 -22.29 13.29 -25.33
CA ASP A 179 -22.76 14.64 -25.65
C ASP A 179 -21.77 15.39 -26.56
N PRO A 180 -22.12 15.68 -27.83
CA PRO A 180 -21.25 16.35 -28.84
C PRO A 180 -20.66 17.73 -28.52
N GLN A 181 -20.92 18.24 -27.32
CA GLN A 181 -20.46 19.52 -26.83
C GLN A 181 -19.69 19.43 -25.53
N ASN A 182 -19.65 18.24 -24.94
CA ASN A 182 -19.04 18.01 -23.66
C ASN A 182 -17.98 16.93 -23.82
N PRO A 183 -16.69 17.32 -23.82
CA PRO A 183 -15.61 16.40 -24.18
C PRO A 183 -15.36 15.29 -23.15
N ASP A 184 -16.17 15.23 -22.09
CA ASP A 184 -16.15 14.31 -20.95
C ASP A 184 -17.61 14.22 -20.43
N THR A 185 -18.37 13.28 -21.00
CA THR A 185 -19.83 13.20 -20.84
C THR A 185 -20.25 12.89 -19.41
N ASP A 186 -19.58 11.97 -18.73
CA ASP A 186 -19.90 11.59 -17.36
C ASP A 186 -19.16 12.43 -16.31
N GLY A 187 -18.18 13.22 -16.75
CA GLY A 187 -17.53 14.23 -15.96
C GLY A 187 -16.48 13.67 -15.01
N ASP A 188 -15.92 12.50 -15.30
CA ASP A 188 -14.96 11.80 -14.47
C ASP A 188 -13.51 12.29 -14.66
N GLY A 189 -13.28 13.15 -15.66
CA GLY A 189 -11.98 13.72 -16.01
C GLY A 189 -11.18 12.93 -17.04
N ASP A 190 -11.72 11.85 -17.60
CA ASP A 190 -11.29 11.26 -18.87
C ASP A 190 -12.20 11.74 -20.00
N ARG A 191 -11.64 11.92 -21.20
CA ARG A 191 -12.43 12.38 -22.35
C ARG A 191 -13.09 11.22 -23.06
N ASP A 192 -14.25 11.42 -23.67
CA ASP A 192 -15.03 10.32 -24.26
C ASP A 192 -14.22 9.54 -25.32
N GLY A 193 -13.37 10.22 -26.09
CA GLY A 193 -12.46 9.60 -27.05
C GLY A 193 -11.34 8.71 -26.47
N THR A 194 -11.03 8.85 -25.18
CA THR A 194 -10.03 8.02 -24.47
C THR A 194 -10.62 7.14 -23.37
N ASP A 195 -11.85 7.42 -22.94
CA ASP A 195 -12.55 6.68 -21.91
C ASP A 195 -13.01 5.31 -22.42
N SER A 196 -12.88 4.33 -21.54
CA SER A 196 -13.37 2.97 -21.77
C SER A 196 -14.87 2.81 -21.55
N ASP A 197 -15.51 3.67 -20.75
CA ASP A 197 -16.95 3.71 -20.50
C ASP A 197 -17.45 5.15 -20.22
N PRO A 198 -17.55 6.01 -21.25
CA PRO A 198 -17.81 7.46 -21.14
C PRO A 198 -19.21 7.86 -20.63
N LEU A 199 -19.95 6.91 -20.06
CA LEU A 199 -21.27 7.12 -19.49
C LEU A 199 -21.34 6.63 -18.03
N ASP A 200 -20.25 6.09 -17.49
CA ASP A 200 -20.15 5.59 -16.13
C ASP A 200 -19.06 6.35 -15.37
N PRO A 201 -19.42 7.36 -14.55
CA PRO A 201 -18.45 8.21 -13.86
C PRO A 201 -17.60 7.46 -12.82
N CYS A 202 -17.91 6.19 -12.54
CA CYS A 202 -17.16 5.31 -11.64
C CYS A 202 -16.37 4.24 -12.39
N ALA A 203 -16.28 4.32 -13.72
CA ALA A 203 -15.42 3.47 -14.50
C ALA A 203 -13.95 3.78 -14.21
N TYR A 204 -13.13 2.73 -14.19
CA TYR A 204 -11.69 2.90 -14.04
C TYR A 204 -11.04 3.29 -15.36
N SER A 205 -10.41 4.47 -15.39
CA SER A 205 -9.53 4.87 -16.48
C SER A 205 -8.12 5.21 -15.99
N SER A 206 -7.12 4.75 -16.75
CA SER A 206 -5.72 5.15 -16.56
C SER A 206 -5.41 6.57 -17.06
N ASN A 207 -6.30 7.17 -17.86
CA ASN A 207 -6.12 8.51 -18.43
C ASN A 207 -6.86 9.59 -17.63
N GLN A 208 -7.64 9.20 -16.61
CA GLN A 208 -8.44 10.09 -15.79
C GLN A 208 -7.59 11.22 -15.19
N ASN A 209 -8.01 12.45 -15.42
CA ASN A 209 -7.44 13.64 -14.81
C ASN A 209 -8.43 14.27 -13.83
N THR A 210 -8.27 13.95 -12.56
CA THR A 210 -9.15 14.43 -11.48
C THR A 210 -9.19 15.97 -11.30
N ASN A 211 -8.28 16.71 -11.94
CA ASN A 211 -8.36 18.19 -11.97
C ASN A 211 -9.38 18.71 -13.01
N GLU A 212 -9.78 17.87 -13.96
CA GLU A 212 -10.77 18.16 -15.00
C GLU A 212 -12.15 17.59 -14.66
N ALA A 213 -12.25 16.70 -13.65
CA ALA A 213 -13.50 16.12 -13.19
C ALA A 213 -14.52 17.15 -12.65
N THR A 214 -15.79 16.83 -12.81
CA THR A 214 -16.95 17.68 -12.47
C THR A 214 -17.24 17.74 -10.97
N ALA A 215 -18.08 18.70 -10.55
CA ALA A 215 -18.50 18.81 -9.16
C ALA A 215 -19.41 17.64 -8.74
N GLU A 216 -20.17 17.10 -9.69
CA GLU A 216 -21.01 15.92 -9.56
C GLU A 216 -20.18 14.68 -9.26
N TRP A 217 -19.11 14.44 -10.04
CA TRP A 217 -18.16 13.36 -9.78
C TRP A 217 -17.47 13.51 -8.43
N ASN A 218 -16.99 14.72 -8.09
CA ASN A 218 -16.36 14.99 -6.80
C ASN A 218 -17.27 14.72 -5.58
N ALA A 219 -18.60 14.76 -5.76
CA ALA A 219 -19.58 14.48 -4.71
C ALA A 219 -20.07 13.02 -4.70
N ALA A 220 -19.71 12.23 -5.71
CA ALA A 220 -19.96 10.80 -5.75
C ALA A 220 -19.02 10.04 -4.78
N ASP A 221 -19.32 8.76 -4.61
CA ASP A 221 -18.62 7.79 -3.77
C ASP A 221 -18.60 6.51 -4.61
N CYS A 222 -17.59 6.39 -5.46
CA CYS A 222 -17.58 5.41 -6.54
C CYS A 222 -17.22 4.01 -6.07
N ASP A 223 -16.39 3.89 -5.05
CA ASP A 223 -16.00 2.60 -4.47
C ASP A 223 -16.89 2.16 -3.29
N GLY A 224 -17.73 3.05 -2.77
CA GLY A 224 -18.71 2.77 -1.73
C GLY A 224 -18.13 2.72 -0.33
N ASP A 225 -16.94 3.30 -0.11
CA ASP A 225 -16.27 3.33 1.19
C ASP A 225 -16.78 4.46 2.10
N THR A 226 -17.68 5.32 1.61
CA THR A 226 -18.30 6.49 2.27
C THR A 226 -17.48 7.77 2.34
N ILE A 227 -16.25 7.76 1.83
CA ILE A 227 -15.53 8.97 1.44
C ILE A 227 -16.02 9.36 0.04
N SER A 228 -16.10 10.67 -0.22
CA SER A 228 -16.42 11.14 -1.57
C SER A 228 -15.16 11.21 -2.42
N ASN A 229 -15.27 10.97 -3.72
CA ASN A 229 -14.15 11.04 -4.68
C ASN A 229 -13.31 12.32 -4.51
N GLY A 230 -13.96 13.48 -4.35
CA GLY A 230 -13.26 14.76 -4.20
C GLY A 230 -12.49 14.90 -2.88
N GLN A 231 -12.89 14.20 -1.83
CA GLN A 231 -12.16 14.13 -0.56
C GLN A 231 -10.98 13.17 -0.66
N GLU A 232 -11.15 12.04 -1.35
CA GLU A 232 -10.05 11.10 -1.62
C GLU A 232 -8.94 11.74 -2.45
N VAL A 233 -9.29 12.50 -3.48
CA VAL A 233 -8.31 13.29 -4.25
C VAL A 233 -7.53 14.28 -3.36
N ILE A 234 -8.15 14.82 -2.31
CA ILE A 234 -7.49 15.71 -1.34
C ILE A 234 -6.56 14.92 -0.43
N ASP A 235 -7.01 13.75 0.04
CA ASP A 235 -6.28 12.89 0.97
C ASP A 235 -5.20 12.06 0.27
N GLY A 236 -5.25 11.98 -1.06
CA GLY A 236 -4.31 11.22 -1.89
C GLY A 236 -4.70 9.76 -2.08
N THR A 237 -5.87 9.34 -1.58
CA THR A 237 -6.45 8.02 -1.77
C THR A 237 -7.10 7.87 -3.15
N ASN A 238 -7.52 6.66 -3.50
CA ASN A 238 -7.99 6.31 -4.84
C ASN A 238 -9.54 6.24 -4.89
N PRO A 239 -10.20 7.19 -5.59
CA PRO A 239 -11.67 7.29 -5.71
C PRO A 239 -12.44 6.06 -6.20
N LEU A 240 -11.72 5.10 -6.77
CA LEU A 240 -12.28 3.89 -7.37
C LEU A 240 -11.89 2.63 -6.59
N LYS A 241 -11.26 2.78 -5.42
CA LYS A 241 -10.73 1.67 -4.64
C LYS A 241 -10.86 1.96 -3.15
N ALA A 242 -11.83 1.31 -2.53
CA ALA A 242 -12.22 1.49 -1.13
C ALA A 242 -11.11 1.22 -0.10
N ASP A 243 -10.01 0.60 -0.52
CA ASP A 243 -8.82 0.25 0.26
C ASP A 243 -7.63 0.59 -0.64
N THR A 244 -7.10 1.81 -0.51
CA THR A 244 -6.14 2.39 -1.45
C THR A 244 -4.84 1.62 -1.49
N ASP A 245 -4.25 1.34 -0.34
CA ASP A 245 -2.95 0.69 -0.23
C ASP A 245 -3.03 -0.85 -0.24
N GLY A 246 -4.24 -1.40 -0.12
CA GLY A 246 -4.54 -2.82 -0.26
C GLY A 246 -4.26 -3.63 1.01
N ASP A 247 -4.18 -3.00 2.18
CA ASP A 247 -3.91 -3.71 3.43
C ASP A 247 -5.14 -4.46 3.99
N GLY A 248 -6.34 -4.19 3.46
CA GLY A 248 -7.58 -4.83 3.83
C GLY A 248 -8.47 -4.04 4.81
N ASP A 249 -8.03 -2.88 5.25
CA ASP A 249 -8.87 -1.83 5.85
C ASP A 249 -9.37 -0.86 4.77
N ASN A 250 -10.61 -0.39 4.90
CA ASN A 250 -11.11 0.63 3.98
C ASN A 250 -10.58 2.01 4.40
N ASP A 251 -10.34 2.91 3.44
CA ASP A 251 -9.74 4.23 3.63
C ASP A 251 -10.47 5.06 4.72
N ASN A 252 -11.79 4.93 4.82
CA ASN A 252 -12.59 5.59 5.87
C ASN A 252 -12.31 5.15 7.31
N THR A 253 -11.69 3.98 7.49
CA THR A 253 -11.39 3.36 8.78
C THR A 253 -9.91 3.12 9.02
N ASP A 254 -9.12 3.16 7.96
CA ASP A 254 -7.68 2.95 7.99
C ASP A 254 -6.97 4.15 8.69
N PRO A 255 -6.12 3.89 9.69
CA PRO A 255 -5.31 4.92 10.34
C PRO A 255 -4.29 5.63 9.42
N ASP A 256 -3.79 4.99 8.37
CA ASP A 256 -2.92 5.58 7.34
C ASP A 256 -3.15 4.94 5.94
N PRO A 257 -4.20 5.36 5.21
CA PRO A 257 -4.66 4.76 3.93
C PRO A 257 -3.65 4.72 2.76
N LEU A 258 -2.43 5.20 2.98
CA LEU A 258 -1.36 5.29 2.00
C LEU A 258 -0.13 4.47 2.40
N ASP A 259 -0.16 3.82 3.56
CA ASP A 259 0.94 3.02 4.10
C ASP A 259 0.46 1.62 4.45
N LEU A 260 0.64 0.71 3.50
CA LEU A 260 0.22 -0.70 3.61
C LEU A 260 0.76 -1.44 4.84
N CYS A 261 1.75 -0.89 5.55
CA CYS A 261 2.32 -1.49 6.76
C CYS A 261 1.81 -0.88 8.08
N VAL A 262 0.77 -0.04 8.03
CA VAL A 262 0.15 0.57 9.21
C VAL A 262 -1.24 0.00 9.44
N TRP A 263 -1.44 -0.73 10.54
CA TRP A 263 -2.69 -1.45 10.77
C TRP A 263 -3.74 -0.68 11.59
N GLY A 264 -5.01 -0.82 11.19
CA GLY A 264 -6.19 -0.46 11.96
C GLY A 264 -6.68 -1.55 12.94
N GLU A 265 -7.57 -1.18 13.86
CA GLU A 265 -8.19 -2.12 14.81
C GLU A 265 -9.21 -3.08 14.15
N ASN A 266 -9.58 -2.84 12.88
CA ASN A 266 -10.68 -3.54 12.20
C ASN A 266 -10.24 -4.43 11.02
N GLN A 267 -8.94 -4.55 10.77
CA GLN A 267 -8.39 -5.24 9.61
C GLN A 267 -8.80 -6.70 9.52
N VAL A 268 -9.05 -7.14 8.29
CA VAL A 268 -9.36 -8.52 7.96
C VAL A 268 -8.38 -8.99 6.89
N ILE A 269 -7.40 -9.81 7.27
CA ILE A 269 -6.35 -10.37 6.37
C ILE A 269 -6.93 -11.04 5.11
N GLU A 270 -8.14 -11.59 5.19
CA GLU A 270 -8.83 -12.17 4.01
C GLU A 270 -9.12 -11.12 2.93
N ASN A 271 -9.37 -9.87 3.33
CA ASN A 271 -9.67 -8.74 2.45
C ASN A 271 -8.41 -8.10 1.85
N ALA A 272 -7.24 -8.26 2.49
CA ALA A 272 -5.98 -7.69 2.03
C ALA A 272 -5.65 -8.10 0.59
N GLU A 273 -5.14 -7.17 -0.20
CA GLU A 273 -4.79 -7.37 -1.60
C GLU A 273 -3.43 -8.08 -1.78
N PRO A 274 -3.11 -8.54 -3.00
CA PRO A 274 -1.82 -9.16 -3.30
C PRO A 274 -0.60 -8.25 -3.05
N VAL A 275 -0.78 -6.92 -3.06
CA VAL A 275 0.32 -5.97 -2.78
C VAL A 275 0.80 -6.12 -1.34
N TRP A 276 -0.14 -6.14 -0.39
CA TRP A 276 0.13 -6.36 1.02
C TRP A 276 0.63 -7.77 1.29
N LYS A 277 -0.01 -8.80 0.71
CA LYS A 277 0.37 -10.21 0.90
C LYS A 277 1.80 -10.53 0.47
N ASN A 278 2.35 -9.80 -0.50
CA ASN A 278 3.72 -9.97 -0.98
C ASN A 278 4.71 -8.96 -0.37
N ALA A 279 4.24 -8.04 0.46
CA ALA A 279 5.10 -7.17 1.24
C ALA A 279 5.72 -7.93 2.41
N ASP A 280 6.76 -7.34 2.96
CA ASP A 280 7.47 -7.76 4.17
C ASP A 280 7.52 -6.49 5.01
N CYS A 281 6.50 -6.32 5.86
CA CYS A 281 6.22 -5.03 6.48
C CYS A 281 7.12 -4.73 7.68
N ASP A 282 7.50 -5.75 8.43
CA ASP A 282 8.40 -5.64 9.56
C ASP A 282 9.87 -5.88 9.21
N ASN A 283 10.16 -6.33 7.98
CA ASN A 283 11.50 -6.50 7.40
C ASN A 283 12.29 -7.63 8.05
N ASP A 284 11.60 -8.72 8.42
CA ASP A 284 12.18 -9.93 8.99
C ASP A 284 12.67 -10.93 7.92
N GLY A 285 12.27 -10.71 6.65
CA GLY A 285 12.58 -11.55 5.50
C GLY A 285 11.50 -12.58 5.14
N VAL A 286 10.37 -12.60 5.85
CA VAL A 286 9.16 -13.38 5.55
C VAL A 286 8.12 -12.42 4.97
N ILE A 287 7.41 -12.86 3.95
CA ILE A 287 6.32 -12.04 3.39
C ILE A 287 5.07 -12.20 4.24
N ASN A 288 4.25 -11.16 4.31
CA ASN A 288 3.03 -11.12 5.13
C ASN A 288 2.09 -12.32 4.91
N ALA A 289 2.04 -12.90 3.70
CA ALA A 289 1.20 -14.07 3.41
C ALA A 289 1.68 -15.37 4.07
N ASP A 290 2.99 -15.49 4.30
CA ASP A 290 3.63 -16.65 4.91
C ASP A 290 4.00 -16.40 6.39
N ASP A 291 3.89 -15.15 6.83
CA ASP A 291 4.22 -14.69 8.18
C ASP A 291 3.00 -14.74 9.12
N PRO A 292 3.08 -15.50 10.23
CA PRO A 292 2.07 -15.49 11.29
C PRO A 292 1.96 -14.16 12.07
N ALA A 293 2.97 -13.31 12.04
CA ALA A 293 3.04 -12.02 12.73
C ALA A 293 3.59 -10.89 11.84
N PRO A 294 2.88 -10.47 10.76
CA PRO A 294 3.37 -9.55 9.69
C PRO A 294 3.82 -8.13 10.08
N LEU A 295 3.80 -7.80 11.36
CA LEU A 295 4.20 -6.51 11.92
C LEU A 295 5.22 -6.66 13.07
N ASN A 296 5.56 -7.89 13.43
CA ASN A 296 6.45 -8.17 14.53
C ASN A 296 7.64 -8.99 14.01
N PRO A 297 8.79 -8.33 13.79
CA PRO A 297 9.90 -8.95 13.08
C PRO A 297 10.66 -10.01 13.88
N ASP A 298 10.38 -10.11 15.18
CA ASP A 298 10.95 -11.07 16.13
C ASP A 298 9.79 -11.53 17.05
N ARG A 299 9.20 -12.67 16.70
CA ARG A 299 7.91 -13.10 17.23
C ARG A 299 7.99 -13.69 18.63
N ASP A 300 9.06 -14.40 18.93
CA ASP A 300 9.29 -14.97 20.26
C ASP A 300 10.20 -14.09 21.14
N GLY A 301 10.80 -13.05 20.56
CA GLY A 301 11.58 -12.04 21.26
C GLY A 301 12.98 -12.50 21.60
N ASP A 302 13.53 -13.49 20.90
CA ASP A 302 14.84 -14.05 21.18
C ASP A 302 16.00 -13.25 20.56
N GLY A 303 15.68 -12.23 19.75
CA GLY A 303 16.63 -11.33 19.11
C GLY A 303 17.03 -11.72 17.69
N ASP A 304 16.57 -12.87 17.19
CA ASP A 304 16.63 -13.23 15.78
C ASP A 304 15.37 -12.78 15.03
N LEU A 305 15.54 -12.48 13.74
CA LEU A 305 14.39 -12.18 12.88
C LEU A 305 13.73 -13.50 12.47
N ASP A 306 12.40 -13.56 12.42
CA ASP A 306 11.65 -14.79 12.13
C ASP A 306 12.11 -15.46 10.83
N GLY A 307 12.42 -14.68 9.79
CA GLY A 307 12.92 -15.20 8.51
C GLY A 307 14.32 -15.85 8.57
N SER A 308 15.06 -15.59 9.64
CA SER A 308 16.36 -16.21 9.95
C SER A 308 16.32 -17.22 11.08
N ASP A 309 15.24 -17.25 11.86
CA ASP A 309 15.03 -18.20 12.94
C ASP A 309 14.71 -19.60 12.40
N THR A 310 15.22 -20.63 13.07
CA THR A 310 14.85 -22.01 12.75
C THR A 310 13.47 -22.41 13.29
N ASP A 311 12.95 -21.70 14.29
CA ASP A 311 11.61 -21.83 14.86
C ASP A 311 11.18 -20.53 15.57
N ALA A 312 10.64 -19.57 14.81
CA ALA A 312 10.18 -18.24 15.25
C ALA A 312 9.03 -18.21 16.30
N ASP A 313 8.71 -19.36 16.89
CA ASP A 313 7.73 -19.54 17.96
C ASP A 313 8.37 -20.05 19.26
N ASP A 314 9.66 -20.39 19.24
CA ASP A 314 10.39 -20.98 20.36
C ASP A 314 11.63 -20.13 20.70
N PRO A 315 11.58 -19.34 21.79
CA PRO A 315 12.66 -18.41 22.13
C PRO A 315 13.98 -19.09 22.57
N CYS A 316 14.01 -20.42 22.60
CA CYS A 316 15.20 -21.24 22.82
C CYS A 316 15.66 -21.99 21.55
N SER A 317 15.00 -21.76 20.42
CA SER A 317 15.35 -22.24 19.09
C SER A 317 16.80 -21.91 18.75
N TRP A 318 17.49 -22.82 18.06
CA TRP A 318 18.89 -22.61 17.72
C TRP A 318 19.04 -21.64 16.54
N SER A 319 19.97 -20.69 16.67
CA SER A 319 20.39 -19.80 15.58
C SER A 319 21.89 -19.59 15.61
N GLU A 320 22.54 -19.65 14.44
CA GLU A 320 23.99 -19.42 14.30
C GLU A 320 24.36 -17.94 14.52
N ASN A 321 23.39 -17.02 14.44
CA ASN A 321 23.64 -15.58 14.41
C ASN A 321 22.86 -14.80 15.48
N GLN A 322 22.37 -15.47 16.52
CA GLN A 322 21.62 -14.77 17.57
C GLN A 322 22.39 -13.57 18.07
N ASP A 323 21.70 -12.42 18.11
CA ASP A 323 22.19 -11.20 18.72
C ASP A 323 21.40 -10.93 20.01
N PRO A 324 21.89 -11.40 21.18
CA PRO A 324 21.25 -11.16 22.48
C PRO A 324 21.05 -9.68 22.82
N ALA A 325 21.70 -8.76 22.10
CA ALA A 325 21.48 -7.33 22.28
C ALA A 325 20.12 -6.85 21.76
N ASN A 326 19.50 -7.62 20.84
CA ASN A 326 18.20 -7.30 20.25
C ASN A 326 17.04 -8.07 20.91
N ALA A 327 17.35 -9.09 21.71
CA ALA A 327 16.36 -9.89 22.43
C ALA A 327 15.48 -9.05 23.37
N GLU A 328 14.21 -9.43 23.47
CA GLU A 328 13.27 -8.84 24.41
C GLU A 328 13.65 -9.15 25.89
N PRO A 329 13.24 -8.31 26.85
CA PRO A 329 13.53 -8.53 28.27
C PRO A 329 12.99 -9.85 28.84
N ALA A 330 11.98 -10.45 28.21
CA ALA A 330 11.41 -11.72 28.64
C ALA A 330 12.40 -12.88 28.42
N TRP A 331 13.10 -12.89 27.28
CA TRP A 331 14.10 -13.89 26.91
C TRP A 331 15.21 -14.00 27.96
N ALA A 332 15.65 -12.88 28.52
CA ALA A 332 16.70 -12.84 29.55
C ALA A 332 16.35 -13.58 30.86
N ASN A 333 15.07 -13.91 31.10
CA ASN A 333 14.65 -14.69 32.28
C ASN A 333 14.43 -16.18 32.00
N LEU A 334 14.59 -16.60 30.74
CA LEU A 334 14.58 -18.01 30.36
C LEU A 334 15.91 -18.66 30.75
N ASP A 335 15.91 -19.99 30.71
CA ASP A 335 17.03 -20.89 30.98
C ASP A 335 16.92 -21.96 29.89
N CYS A 336 17.52 -21.66 28.73
CA CYS A 336 17.22 -22.38 27.49
C CYS A 336 17.89 -23.76 27.43
N ASP A 337 19.08 -23.91 28.00
CA ASP A 337 19.75 -25.19 28.13
C ASP A 337 19.35 -25.97 29.39
N ASN A 338 18.72 -25.33 30.38
CA ASN A 338 18.28 -25.92 31.64
C ASN A 338 19.42 -26.29 32.60
N ASP A 339 20.55 -25.59 32.52
CA ASP A 339 21.69 -25.78 33.44
C ASP A 339 21.49 -25.10 34.80
N GLY A 340 20.51 -24.18 34.88
CA GLY A 340 20.15 -23.43 36.08
C GLY A 340 20.67 -21.98 36.13
N LEU A 341 21.38 -21.51 35.11
CA LEU A 341 21.63 -20.10 34.83
C LEU A 341 20.54 -19.57 33.89
N SER A 342 20.14 -18.31 34.09
CA SER A 342 19.28 -17.67 33.10
C SER A 342 20.10 -17.13 31.92
N ASN A 343 19.49 -17.08 30.73
CA ASN A 343 20.11 -16.50 29.53
C ASN A 343 20.70 -15.11 29.81
N GLY A 344 20.00 -14.30 30.63
CA GLY A 344 20.46 -13.00 31.05
C GLY A 344 21.67 -13.03 31.97
N GLU A 345 21.80 -14.01 32.86
CA GLU A 345 22.99 -14.21 33.70
C GLU A 345 24.19 -14.62 32.86
N GLU A 346 24.00 -15.55 31.95
CA GLU A 346 25.03 -16.06 31.06
C GLU A 346 25.60 -14.95 30.18
N VAL A 347 24.77 -14.28 29.39
CA VAL A 347 25.22 -13.22 28.47
C VAL A 347 25.81 -12.02 29.21
N ASN A 348 25.18 -11.57 30.30
CA ASN A 348 25.57 -10.31 30.94
C ASN A 348 26.68 -10.45 31.99
N ASN A 349 26.80 -11.61 32.65
CA ASN A 349 27.71 -11.78 33.78
C ASN A 349 28.87 -12.73 33.47
N TYR A 350 28.64 -13.79 32.70
CA TYR A 350 29.60 -14.89 32.57
C TYR A 350 30.20 -15.03 31.16
N GLY A 351 29.50 -14.54 30.13
CA GLY A 351 29.93 -14.67 28.74
C GLY A 351 29.75 -16.08 28.17
N THR A 352 28.89 -16.88 28.80
CA THR A 352 28.53 -18.24 28.39
C THR A 352 27.42 -18.24 27.34
N ASP A 353 27.22 -19.37 26.66
CA ASP A 353 26.21 -19.58 25.60
C ASP A 353 24.90 -20.12 26.19
N PRO A 354 23.79 -19.34 26.18
CA PRO A 354 22.51 -19.73 26.80
C PRO A 354 21.82 -21.00 26.32
N ARG A 355 22.36 -21.63 25.29
CA ARG A 355 21.83 -22.88 24.73
C ARG A 355 22.80 -24.04 24.91
N ASN A 356 23.85 -23.89 25.71
CA ASN A 356 24.87 -24.88 25.87
C ASN A 356 25.36 -24.98 27.33
N GLU A 357 24.91 -26.04 28.01
CA GLU A 357 25.20 -26.30 29.42
C GLU A 357 26.72 -26.33 29.77
N ASP A 358 27.59 -26.50 28.77
CA ASP A 358 29.05 -26.52 28.87
C ASP A 358 29.63 -25.71 27.70
N THR A 359 29.78 -24.40 27.91
CA THR A 359 30.08 -23.42 26.85
C THR A 359 31.37 -23.74 26.10
N ASP A 360 32.42 -24.14 26.82
CA ASP A 360 33.72 -24.41 26.22
C ASP A 360 33.98 -25.89 25.85
N GLY A 361 33.05 -26.76 26.24
CA GLY A 361 32.99 -28.17 25.86
C GLY A 361 34.05 -29.01 26.56
N ASP A 362 34.49 -28.61 27.75
CA ASP A 362 35.60 -29.24 28.46
C ASP A 362 35.18 -30.33 29.46
N GLY A 363 33.88 -30.44 29.73
CA GLY A 363 33.23 -31.48 30.52
C GLY A 363 32.64 -31.03 31.85
N TYR A 364 32.88 -29.80 32.30
CA TYR A 364 32.19 -29.20 33.46
C TYR A 364 31.14 -28.21 32.97
N SER A 365 29.97 -28.17 33.62
CA SER A 365 28.93 -27.22 33.22
C SER A 365 29.23 -25.81 33.73
N ASP A 366 28.78 -24.80 33.01
CA ASP A 366 29.00 -23.39 33.32
C ASP A 366 28.71 -23.01 34.80
N PRO A 367 27.58 -23.41 35.41
CA PRO A 367 27.29 -23.10 36.82
C PRO A 367 28.22 -23.81 37.80
N ILE A 368 28.78 -24.97 37.44
CA ILE A 368 29.77 -25.68 38.26
C ILE A 368 31.06 -24.88 38.25
N GLU A 369 31.53 -24.49 37.06
CA GLU A 369 32.76 -23.73 36.90
C GLU A 369 32.74 -22.38 37.63
N ILE A 370 31.63 -21.66 37.51
CA ILE A 370 31.40 -20.41 38.26
C ILE A 370 31.47 -20.65 39.76
N ARG A 371 30.91 -21.75 40.26
CA ARG A 371 30.91 -22.10 41.69
C ARG A 371 32.30 -22.46 42.20
N GLU A 372 33.09 -23.17 41.38
CA GLU A 372 34.45 -23.60 41.71
C GLU A 372 35.52 -22.53 41.40
N ASN A 373 35.12 -21.39 40.80
CA ASN A 373 35.99 -20.30 40.36
C ASN A 373 36.95 -20.68 39.20
N SER A 374 36.52 -21.58 38.32
CA SER A 374 37.12 -21.74 37.00
C SER A 374 36.48 -20.78 35.98
N ASP A 375 36.91 -20.82 34.71
CA ASP A 375 36.48 -19.86 33.68
C ASP A 375 35.68 -20.66 32.64
N PRO A 376 34.34 -20.51 32.58
CA PRO A 376 33.47 -21.35 31.75
C PRO A 376 33.60 -21.11 30.24
N THR A 377 34.56 -20.27 29.84
CA THR A 377 34.83 -19.94 28.45
C THR A 377 36.25 -20.33 28.00
N ASP A 378 37.05 -20.91 28.89
CA ASP A 378 38.41 -21.38 28.61
C ASP A 378 38.56 -22.87 28.94
N PRO A 379 38.64 -23.76 27.93
CA PRO A 379 38.64 -25.23 28.14
C PRO A 379 39.91 -25.78 28.80
N ASN A 380 40.79 -24.88 29.27
CA ASN A 380 41.98 -25.19 30.06
C ASN A 380 41.86 -24.71 31.53
N SER A 381 40.77 -24.01 31.87
CA SER A 381 40.46 -23.50 33.20
C SER A 381 39.45 -24.43 33.84
N LYS A 382 39.93 -25.47 34.51
CA LYS A 382 39.09 -26.53 35.09
C LYS A 382 39.00 -26.42 36.61
N PRO A 383 37.89 -26.84 37.23
CA PRO A 383 37.85 -27.19 38.64
C PRO A 383 38.93 -28.21 39.02
N ASP A 384 39.28 -28.25 40.31
CA ASP A 384 40.07 -29.36 40.84
C ASP A 384 39.21 -30.64 40.79
N ASP A 385 39.76 -31.69 40.18
CA ASP A 385 39.15 -33.01 39.98
C ASP A 385 40.29 -34.04 39.98
N CYS A 386 40.47 -34.69 41.11
CA CYS A 386 41.63 -35.54 41.40
C CYS A 386 41.60 -36.88 40.65
N ASP A 387 40.42 -37.40 40.35
CA ASP A 387 40.24 -38.70 39.70
C ASP A 387 39.90 -38.59 38.19
N GLY A 388 39.41 -37.42 37.77
CA GLY A 388 39.05 -37.07 36.40
C GLY A 388 37.69 -37.60 35.94
N ASP A 389 36.72 -37.77 36.84
CA ASP A 389 35.38 -38.27 36.51
C ASP A 389 34.32 -37.19 36.19
N PHE A 390 34.73 -35.91 36.22
CA PHE A 390 33.92 -34.71 35.98
C PHE A 390 32.99 -34.30 37.13
N ASP A 391 33.14 -34.88 38.33
CA ASP A 391 32.65 -34.29 39.58
C ASP A 391 33.81 -33.54 40.26
N PRO A 392 33.70 -32.21 40.51
CA PRO A 392 34.77 -31.50 41.21
C PRO A 392 35.00 -32.01 42.64
N ASP A 393 36.23 -31.94 43.14
CA ASP A 393 36.64 -32.35 44.52
C ASP A 393 35.79 -31.71 45.64
N SER A 394 35.07 -30.62 45.35
CA SER A 394 34.22 -29.94 46.34
C SER A 394 32.84 -30.57 46.50
N THR A 395 32.38 -31.33 45.50
CA THR A 395 31.09 -32.03 45.49
C THR A 395 31.22 -33.54 45.36
N ASP A 396 32.36 -34.04 44.91
CA ASP A 396 32.71 -35.45 44.94
C ASP A 396 32.84 -35.92 46.40
N PRO A 397 32.17 -37.01 46.82
CA PRO A 397 32.37 -37.64 48.12
C PRO A 397 33.59 -38.58 48.22
N ASP A 398 34.26 -38.89 47.10
CA ASP A 398 35.39 -39.83 46.99
C ASP A 398 36.38 -39.32 45.92
N ASP A 399 37.13 -38.25 46.25
CA ASP A 399 37.97 -37.43 45.35
C ASP A 399 39.00 -38.21 44.50
N ASP A 400 39.36 -39.44 44.88
CA ASP A 400 40.27 -40.30 44.10
C ASP A 400 39.62 -41.61 43.62
N ASN A 401 38.33 -41.78 43.87
CA ASN A 401 37.48 -42.90 43.50
C ASN A 401 38.10 -44.27 43.87
N ASP A 402 38.84 -44.31 44.98
CA ASP A 402 39.46 -45.54 45.49
C ASP A 402 38.49 -46.41 46.32
N GLY A 403 37.29 -45.87 46.59
CA GLY A 403 36.19 -46.51 47.28
C GLY A 403 36.11 -46.19 48.76
N VAL A 404 36.87 -45.20 49.24
CA VAL A 404 36.85 -44.69 50.62
C VAL A 404 36.47 -43.20 50.60
N LEU A 405 35.32 -42.87 51.19
CA LEU A 405 34.85 -41.49 51.25
C LEU A 405 35.88 -40.56 51.91
N ASP A 406 35.95 -39.30 51.50
CA ASP A 406 36.95 -38.33 51.98
C ASP A 406 36.92 -38.14 53.51
N GLU A 407 35.74 -38.27 54.12
CA GLU A 407 35.60 -38.18 55.58
C GLU A 407 36.27 -39.33 56.35
N GLU A 408 36.58 -40.43 55.66
CA GLU A 408 37.28 -41.60 56.18
C GLU A 408 38.70 -41.76 55.60
N ASP A 409 39.06 -41.03 54.53
CA ASP A 409 40.38 -41.09 53.89
C ASP A 409 41.37 -40.05 54.41
N ALA A 410 42.63 -40.45 54.53
CA ALA A 410 43.73 -39.59 54.94
C ALA A 410 44.51 -39.00 53.74
N PHE A 411 44.24 -39.46 52.52
CA PHE A 411 44.88 -39.07 51.26
C PHE A 411 43.84 -38.96 50.14
N ILE A 412 42.92 -38.01 50.29
CA ILE A 412 41.77 -37.79 49.41
C ILE A 412 42.10 -37.73 47.89
N CYS A 413 43.33 -37.40 47.48
CA CYS A 413 43.76 -37.34 46.07
C CYS A 413 44.85 -38.36 45.68
N ASP A 414 44.97 -39.52 46.33
CA ASP A 414 45.97 -40.56 45.99
C ASP A 414 45.32 -41.95 45.87
N PRO A 415 44.87 -42.34 44.65
CA PRO A 415 44.08 -43.57 44.45
C PRO A 415 44.86 -44.87 44.71
N ASN A 416 46.16 -44.77 45.00
CA ASN A 416 46.99 -45.90 45.38
C ASN A 416 47.12 -46.03 46.91
N ARG A 417 46.42 -45.19 47.67
CA ARG A 417 46.61 -45.02 49.11
C ARG A 417 45.29 -44.88 49.91
N THR A 418 44.30 -45.72 49.62
CA THR A 418 43.30 -46.27 50.59
C THR A 418 43.82 -46.47 52.04
N VAL A 419 43.84 -45.43 52.86
CA VAL A 419 44.26 -45.53 54.27
C VAL A 419 43.28 -44.80 55.16
N PHE A 420 42.35 -45.58 55.72
CA PHE A 420 41.44 -45.12 56.77
C PHE A 420 42.15 -44.31 57.86
N LEU A 421 41.56 -43.17 58.20
CA LEU A 421 42.01 -42.32 59.29
C LEU A 421 42.30 -43.11 60.58
N PRO A 422 43.38 -42.76 61.32
CA PRO A 422 43.68 -43.40 62.57
C PRO A 422 42.53 -43.24 63.57
N THR A 423 42.28 -44.26 64.41
CA THR A 423 41.18 -44.22 65.39
C THR A 423 41.73 -44.15 66.83
N PRO A 424 41.69 -42.97 67.48
CA PRO A 424 42.18 -42.81 68.84
C PRO A 424 41.28 -43.49 69.88
N SER A 425 41.86 -44.09 70.92
CA SER A 425 41.11 -44.60 72.06
C SER A 425 40.66 -43.46 72.97
N ASP A 426 39.42 -43.52 73.46
CA ASP A 426 38.83 -42.48 74.31
C ASP A 426 39.49 -42.37 75.70
N TYR A 427 40.17 -43.43 76.15
CA TYR A 427 40.84 -43.46 77.44
C TYR A 427 42.06 -44.38 77.43
N PHE A 428 42.90 -44.23 78.45
CA PHE A 428 43.94 -45.19 78.82
C PHE A 428 44.27 -45.11 80.31
N THR A 429 44.86 -46.18 80.85
CA THR A 429 45.16 -46.37 82.28
C THR A 429 46.66 -46.56 82.53
N PRO A 430 47.47 -45.48 82.59
CA PRO A 430 48.91 -45.59 82.83
C PRO A 430 49.22 -45.92 84.31
N ASN A 431 48.90 -47.15 84.74
CA ASN A 431 49.09 -47.66 86.10
C ASN A 431 50.13 -48.81 86.18
N ASN A 432 50.69 -49.18 85.03
CA ASN A 432 51.70 -50.21 84.84
C ASN A 432 51.21 -51.61 85.27
N ASP A 433 49.93 -51.92 85.03
CA ASP A 433 49.33 -53.23 85.25
C ASP A 433 49.39 -54.14 84.00
N GLY A 434 49.88 -53.62 82.87
CA GLY A 434 50.01 -54.30 81.60
C GLY A 434 48.81 -54.13 80.66
N PHE A 435 47.75 -53.43 81.09
CA PHE A 435 46.53 -53.21 80.32
C PHE A 435 46.29 -51.72 80.09
N TYR A 436 46.16 -51.31 78.82
CA TYR A 436 45.91 -49.92 78.42
C TYR A 436 46.87 -48.90 79.03
N ASP A 437 48.13 -49.27 79.27
CA ASP A 437 49.14 -48.40 79.89
C ASP A 437 49.57 -47.21 79.02
N THR A 438 49.32 -47.28 77.72
CA THR A 438 49.61 -46.22 76.76
C THR A 438 48.38 -45.85 75.97
N TRP A 439 48.31 -44.59 75.53
CA TRP A 439 47.25 -44.15 74.62
C TRP A 439 47.40 -44.87 73.28
N GLN A 440 46.35 -45.54 72.85
CA GLN A 440 46.33 -46.26 71.59
C GLN A 440 45.61 -45.43 70.54
N VAL A 441 46.28 -45.19 69.43
CA VAL A 441 45.69 -44.69 68.20
C VAL A 441 45.82 -45.81 67.18
N TYR A 442 44.69 -46.44 66.84
CA TYR A 442 44.65 -47.55 65.90
C TYR A 442 45.10 -47.06 64.52
N LYS A 443 45.86 -47.90 63.79
CA LYS A 443 46.51 -47.60 62.49
C LYS A 443 47.53 -46.46 62.44
N ILE A 444 47.85 -45.77 63.54
CA ILE A 444 48.82 -44.66 63.53
C ILE A 444 50.22 -45.04 63.00
N SER A 445 50.57 -46.33 63.04
CA SER A 445 51.83 -46.85 62.49
C SER A 445 51.92 -46.81 60.97
N GLU A 446 50.79 -46.71 60.26
CA GLU A 446 50.72 -46.54 58.80
C GLU A 446 51.10 -45.11 58.39
N PHE A 447 51.23 -44.21 59.37
CA PHE A 447 51.48 -42.79 59.22
C PHE A 447 52.80 -42.38 59.90
N PRO A 448 53.97 -42.73 59.33
CA PRO A 448 55.27 -42.53 60.01
C PRO A 448 55.66 -41.06 60.23
N ASN A 449 54.98 -40.14 59.53
CA ASN A 449 55.20 -38.69 59.64
C ASN A 449 54.27 -38.01 60.66
N ASN A 450 53.34 -38.76 61.26
CA ASN A 450 52.32 -38.22 62.14
C ASN A 450 52.91 -37.37 63.28
N ARG A 451 52.12 -36.41 63.76
CA ARG A 451 52.44 -35.55 64.88
C ARG A 451 51.23 -35.44 65.79
N VAL A 452 51.46 -35.86 67.03
CA VAL A 452 50.45 -35.89 68.08
C VAL A 452 50.69 -34.74 69.05
N TYR A 453 49.62 -34.04 69.39
CA TYR A 453 49.60 -32.95 70.36
C TYR A 453 48.50 -33.22 71.40
N VAL A 454 48.81 -33.02 72.69
CA VAL A 454 47.81 -33.12 73.76
C VAL A 454 47.87 -31.90 74.66
N TYR A 455 46.70 -31.36 74.97
CA TYR A 455 46.48 -30.10 75.66
C TYR A 455 45.62 -30.29 76.91
N THR A 456 45.86 -29.46 77.91
CA THR A 456 44.91 -29.28 79.03
C THR A 456 43.63 -28.59 78.55
N ARG A 457 42.57 -28.66 79.37
CA ARG A 457 41.32 -27.91 79.17
C ARG A 457 41.51 -26.39 78.96
N ASN A 458 42.60 -25.82 79.47
CA ASN A 458 42.90 -24.39 79.32
C ASN A 458 43.81 -24.08 78.10
N GLY A 459 44.02 -25.04 77.19
CA GLY A 459 44.82 -24.87 75.98
C GLY A 459 46.33 -25.01 76.17
N GLN A 460 46.82 -25.37 77.37
CA GLN A 460 48.26 -25.58 77.59
C GLN A 460 48.71 -26.92 76.99
N LEU A 461 49.67 -26.90 76.08
CA LEU A 461 50.33 -28.10 75.53
C LEU A 461 51.09 -28.85 76.62
N ILE A 462 50.77 -30.13 76.79
CA ILE A 462 51.37 -31.00 77.81
C ILE A 462 52.09 -32.20 77.23
N PHE A 463 51.77 -32.61 76.01
CA PHE A 463 52.49 -33.66 75.29
C PHE A 463 52.57 -33.31 73.82
N ARG A 464 53.74 -33.53 73.21
CA ARG A 464 53.91 -33.45 71.76
C ARG A 464 54.87 -34.55 71.33
N LYS A 465 54.54 -35.24 70.25
CA LYS A 465 55.44 -36.22 69.66
C LYS A 465 55.30 -36.29 68.14
N ASN A 466 56.44 -36.35 67.47
CA ASN A 466 56.52 -36.70 66.06
C ASN A 466 56.72 -38.22 65.94
N ASN A 467 56.17 -38.83 64.90
CA ASN A 467 56.11 -40.27 64.70
C ASN A 467 55.60 -40.98 65.97
N TYR A 468 54.38 -40.64 66.38
CA TYR A 468 53.72 -41.29 67.51
C TYR A 468 53.50 -42.76 67.18
N ALA A 469 53.90 -43.63 68.11
CA ALA A 469 53.90 -45.08 67.94
C ALA A 469 53.22 -45.79 69.12
N ASN A 470 52.14 -45.21 69.65
CA ASN A 470 51.36 -45.75 70.77
C ASN A 470 52.16 -46.00 72.06
N ASP A 471 53.13 -45.13 72.35
CA ASP A 471 54.09 -45.29 73.44
C ASP A 471 53.99 -44.18 74.51
N TRP A 472 52.92 -43.39 74.50
CA TRP A 472 52.71 -42.36 75.53
C TRP A 472 52.08 -42.96 76.79
N THR A 473 52.84 -42.94 77.89
CA THR A 473 52.46 -43.49 79.20
C THR A 473 51.83 -42.44 80.14
N GLY A 474 51.24 -41.36 79.60
CA GLY A 474 50.66 -40.29 80.43
C GLY A 474 51.68 -39.43 81.20
N ILE A 475 52.90 -39.37 80.69
CA ILE A 475 53.97 -38.48 81.19
C ILE A 475 54.01 -37.25 80.28
N GLY A 476 53.94 -36.06 80.87
CA GLY A 476 54.01 -34.80 80.14
C GLY A 476 55.41 -34.47 79.65
N ASN A 477 55.51 -33.46 78.80
CA ASN A 477 56.76 -32.91 78.29
C ASN A 477 57.70 -32.41 79.40
N ASP A 478 57.17 -32.14 80.61
CA ASP A 478 57.93 -31.77 81.81
C ASP A 478 58.49 -32.98 82.59
N GLY A 479 58.25 -34.20 82.10
CA GLY A 479 58.67 -35.46 82.71
C GLY A 479 57.82 -35.88 83.91
N LYS A 480 56.72 -35.19 84.20
CA LYS A 480 55.82 -35.53 85.31
C LYS A 480 54.61 -36.30 84.84
N ASN A 481 54.06 -37.07 85.77
CA ASN A 481 52.77 -37.70 85.63
C ASN A 481 51.67 -36.65 85.42
N ILE A 482 50.94 -36.78 84.31
CA ILE A 482 49.76 -35.96 84.04
C ILE A 482 48.62 -36.43 84.96
N PRO A 483 47.92 -35.50 85.65
CA PRO A 483 46.79 -35.85 86.52
C PRO A 483 45.67 -36.58 85.76
N GLU A 484 44.90 -37.39 86.49
CA GLU A 484 43.66 -37.96 85.95
C GLU A 484 42.69 -36.84 85.51
N GLY A 485 42.03 -37.05 84.37
CA GLY A 485 41.13 -36.06 83.79
C GLY A 485 41.02 -36.16 82.28
N SER A 486 40.19 -35.28 81.71
CA SER A 486 40.01 -35.14 80.26
C SER A 486 41.00 -34.13 79.67
N TYR A 487 41.59 -34.51 78.54
CA TYR A 487 42.55 -33.72 77.79
C TYR A 487 42.13 -33.66 76.33
N PHE A 488 42.49 -32.58 75.65
CA PHE A 488 42.17 -32.39 74.24
C PHE A 488 43.37 -32.82 73.39
N TYR A 489 43.15 -33.64 72.36
CA TYR A 489 44.20 -34.06 71.44
C TYR A 489 43.98 -33.48 70.05
N GLN A 490 45.08 -33.33 69.32
CA GLN A 490 45.12 -33.08 67.88
C GLN A 490 46.16 -34.00 67.26
N VAL A 491 45.88 -34.57 66.09
CA VAL A 491 46.77 -35.40 65.29
C VAL A 491 46.83 -34.82 63.89
N ASP A 492 48.05 -34.47 63.48
CA ASP A 492 48.47 -34.22 62.10
C ASP A 492 49.00 -35.58 61.61
N VAL A 493 48.28 -36.25 60.72
CA VAL A 493 48.44 -37.65 60.39
C VAL A 493 49.58 -37.83 59.38
N ASP A 494 49.70 -36.96 58.38
CA ASP A 494 50.66 -37.09 57.29
C ASP A 494 51.89 -36.15 57.40
N GLY A 495 51.85 -35.18 58.32
CA GLY A 495 52.92 -34.25 58.62
C GLY A 495 52.86 -32.92 57.85
N ASP A 496 51.74 -32.60 57.20
CA ASP A 496 51.56 -31.42 56.34
C ASP A 496 51.28 -30.11 57.12
N ASN A 497 51.11 -30.20 58.43
CA ASN A 497 50.73 -29.13 59.38
C ASN A 497 49.23 -28.80 59.43
N GLN A 498 48.37 -29.57 58.77
CA GLN A 498 46.93 -29.60 58.99
C GLN A 498 46.60 -30.61 60.09
N ILE A 499 45.40 -30.48 60.69
CA ILE A 499 44.96 -31.36 61.79
C ILE A 499 43.80 -32.19 61.26
N ASP A 500 44.06 -33.48 61.06
CA ASP A 500 43.07 -34.43 60.50
C ASP A 500 42.19 -35.02 61.60
N LEU A 501 42.74 -35.19 62.80
CA LEU A 501 41.98 -35.73 63.95
C LEU A 501 42.09 -34.84 65.17
N GLN A 502 40.96 -34.63 65.84
CA GLN A 502 40.94 -33.96 67.14
C GLN A 502 39.79 -34.46 68.02
N GLY A 503 40.00 -34.40 69.33
CA GLY A 503 38.99 -34.90 70.26
C GLY A 503 39.43 -34.87 71.71
N TRP A 504 38.73 -35.63 72.54
CA TRP A 504 39.02 -35.74 73.96
C TRP A 504 39.54 -37.13 74.32
N ILE A 505 40.52 -37.16 75.21
CA ILE A 505 41.04 -38.38 75.80
C ILE A 505 40.96 -38.29 77.33
N TYR A 506 40.53 -39.36 77.98
CA TYR A 506 40.48 -39.48 79.43
C TYR A 506 41.66 -40.29 79.98
N ILE A 507 42.38 -39.73 80.96
CA ILE A 507 43.45 -40.44 81.67
C ILE A 507 42.90 -40.91 83.02
N ALA A 508 42.94 -42.22 83.26
CA ALA A 508 42.54 -42.88 84.52
C ALA A 508 43.75 -43.62 85.12
N ARG A 509 43.82 -43.88 86.43
CA ARG A 509 44.94 -44.67 87.00
C ARG A 509 44.46 -45.68 88.03
#